data_AF-A0A484AS27-F1
#
_entry.id   AF-A0A484AS27-F1
#
_cell.length_a   1.000
_cell.length_b   1.000
_cell.length_c   1.000
_cell.angle_alpha   90.00
_cell.angle_beta   90.00
_cell.angle_gamma   90.00
#
_symmetry.space_group_name_H-M   'P 1'
#
loop_
_entity.id
_entity.type
_entity.pdbx_description
1 polymer ?
#
loop_
_entity_poly.entity_id
_entity_poly.type
_entity_poly.pdbx_seq_one_letter_code
_entity_poly.pdbx_strand_id
1 'polypeptide(L)'
;MSEQVSYEEECQRAELLGLQPPDKAEFERKRSARLEQQLAEQEAAEAVMLEQQGESLRGAGGKLDELNSILSSTQQRLNRFKQTACGSLTNIFTRGGSLSGASGSSASMDMPGYSMDQSAEQPQQPPVQRQPQPMAPPTAAEVAAAKAAKRAAMDSQLDKLDSLINKADNAELAMSEQTKQMRRIAK
;
A
#
# COMPACT_ATOMS: atom_id res chain seq x y z
N MET A 1 -1.47 -32.93 6.92
CA MET A 1 -2.44 -33.55 6.00
C MET A 1 -3.49 -34.21 6.85
N SER A 2 -4.72 -33.68 6.85
CA SER A 2 -5.82 -34.23 7.64
C SER A 2 -6.42 -35.39 6.85
N GLU A 3 -6.20 -36.63 7.29
CA GLU A 3 -6.89 -37.79 6.73
C GLU A 3 -8.39 -37.59 6.95
N GLN A 4 -9.15 -37.56 5.86
CA GLN A 4 -10.60 -37.44 5.92
C GLN A 4 -11.17 -38.79 6.33
N VAL A 5 -11.42 -38.97 7.62
CA VAL A 5 -12.03 -40.18 8.15
C VAL A 5 -13.40 -40.39 7.50
N SER A 6 -13.58 -41.56 6.89
CA SER A 6 -14.84 -41.99 6.28
C SER A 6 -15.85 -42.35 7.37
N TYR A 7 -17.14 -42.20 7.08
CA TYR A 7 -18.20 -42.63 7.99
C TYR A 7 -18.10 -44.12 8.33
N GLU A 8 -17.76 -44.95 7.35
CA GLU A 8 -17.57 -46.40 7.54
C GLU A 8 -16.42 -46.71 8.51
N GLU A 9 -15.36 -45.91 8.49
CA GLU A 9 -14.21 -46.05 9.38
C GLU A 9 -14.58 -45.65 10.82
N GLU A 10 -15.38 -44.59 11.01
CA GLU A 10 -15.90 -44.25 12.35
C GLU A 10 -16.87 -45.30 12.88
N CYS A 11 -17.66 -45.95 12.01
CA CYS A 11 -18.51 -47.07 12.42
C CYS A 11 -17.67 -48.28 12.87
N GLN A 12 -16.67 -48.69 12.08
CA GLN A 12 -15.75 -49.77 12.45
C GLN A 12 -15.00 -49.46 13.75
N ARG A 13 -14.61 -48.19 13.94
CA ARG A 13 -13.97 -47.72 15.16
C ARG A 13 -14.90 -47.78 16.37
N ALA A 14 -16.16 -47.39 16.22
CA ALA A 14 -17.16 -47.49 17.28
C ALA A 14 -17.41 -48.95 17.68
N GLU A 15 -17.51 -49.85 16.70
CA GLU A 15 -17.62 -51.29 16.93
C GLU A 15 -16.42 -51.86 17.71
N LEU A 16 -15.19 -51.49 17.32
CA LEU A 16 -13.96 -51.92 17.99
C LEU A 16 -13.88 -51.43 19.45
N LEU A 17 -14.42 -50.24 19.73
CA LEU A 17 -14.45 -49.61 21.05
C LEU A 17 -15.66 -50.04 21.91
N GLY A 18 -16.58 -50.85 21.36
CA GLY A 18 -17.82 -51.23 22.03
C GLY A 18 -18.79 -50.06 22.24
N LEU A 19 -18.66 -48.99 21.45
CA LEU A 19 -19.53 -47.81 21.47
C LEU A 19 -20.65 -47.96 20.44
N GLN A 20 -21.76 -47.26 20.67
CA GLN A 20 -22.85 -47.21 19.69
C GLN A 20 -22.39 -46.48 18.42
N PRO A 21 -22.68 -47.00 17.21
CA PRO A 21 -22.30 -46.33 15.97
C PRO A 21 -22.93 -44.93 15.88
N PRO A 22 -22.16 -43.91 15.46
CA PRO A 22 -22.65 -42.54 15.36
C PRO A 22 -23.73 -42.44 14.27
N ASP A 23 -24.71 -41.55 14.47
CA ASP A 23 -25.72 -41.29 13.45
C ASP A 23 -25.09 -40.66 12.20
N LYS A 24 -25.48 -41.16 11.02
CA LYS A 24 -24.91 -40.74 9.73
C LYS A 24 -25.17 -39.27 9.45
N ALA A 25 -26.38 -38.78 9.73
CA ALA A 25 -26.73 -37.39 9.45
C ALA A 25 -25.97 -36.43 10.37
N GLU A 26 -25.81 -36.78 11.65
CA GLU A 26 -24.98 -36.01 12.57
C GLU A 26 -23.49 -36.01 12.20
N PHE A 27 -22.97 -37.15 11.74
CA PHE A 27 -21.59 -37.25 11.29
C PHE A 27 -21.33 -36.38 10.06
N GLU A 28 -22.19 -36.46 9.05
CA GLU A 28 -22.09 -35.63 7.84
C GLU A 28 -22.21 -34.13 8.16
N ARG A 29 -23.07 -33.76 9.11
CA ARG A 29 -23.20 -32.38 9.59
C ARG A 29 -21.93 -31.90 10.31
N LYS A 30 -21.35 -32.72 11.18
CA LYS A 30 -20.07 -32.38 11.86
C LYS A 30 -18.90 -32.32 10.88
N ARG A 31 -18.89 -33.19 9.86
CA ARG A 31 -17.87 -33.21 8.81
C ARG A 31 -17.96 -31.98 7.92
N SER A 32 -19.15 -31.64 7.44
CA SER A 32 -19.38 -30.44 6.63
C SER A 32 -19.04 -29.17 7.41
N ALA A 33 -19.45 -29.05 8.67
CA ALA A 33 -19.09 -27.92 9.52
C ALA A 33 -17.56 -27.77 9.71
N ARG A 34 -16.82 -28.88 9.88
CA ARG A 34 -15.35 -28.84 9.95
C ARG A 34 -14.69 -28.41 8.63
N LEU A 35 -15.26 -28.82 7.50
CA LEU A 35 -14.77 -28.42 6.18
C LEU A 35 -15.05 -26.94 5.93
N GLU A 36 -16.25 -26.47 6.26
CA GLU A 36 -16.62 -25.06 6.17
C GLU A 36 -15.73 -24.18 7.04
N GLN A 37 -15.45 -24.60 8.28
CA GLN A 37 -14.52 -23.88 9.15
C GLN A 37 -13.10 -23.83 8.56
N GLN A 38 -12.58 -24.94 8.04
CA GLN A 38 -11.26 -24.97 7.40
C GLN A 38 -11.20 -24.09 6.14
N LEU A 39 -12.28 -23.99 5.38
CA LEU A 39 -12.36 -23.11 4.22
C LEU A 39 -12.42 -21.64 4.64
N ALA A 40 -13.23 -21.31 5.65
CA ALA A 40 -13.33 -19.97 6.20
C ALA A 40 -11.99 -19.50 6.79
N GLU A 41 -11.27 -20.38 7.51
CA GLU A 41 -9.92 -20.09 8.01
C GLU A 41 -8.91 -19.86 6.88
N GLN A 42 -8.96 -20.66 5.81
CA GLN A 42 -8.11 -20.47 4.63
C GLN A 42 -8.42 -19.16 3.90
N GLU A 43 -9.69 -18.83 3.70
CA GLU A 43 -10.12 -17.59 3.05
C GLU A 43 -9.71 -16.37 3.88
N ALA A 44 -9.88 -16.42 5.20
CA ALA A 44 -9.43 -15.37 6.11
C ALA A 44 -7.90 -15.21 6.08
N ALA A 45 -7.15 -16.31 6.10
CA ALA A 45 -5.69 -16.27 6.01
C ALA A 45 -5.21 -15.68 4.68
N GLU A 46 -5.88 -16.02 3.57
CA GLU A 46 -5.58 -15.48 2.26
C GLU A 46 -5.89 -13.98 2.16
N ALA A 47 -7.02 -13.53 2.72
CA ALA A 47 -7.38 -12.12 2.75
C ALA A 47 -6.35 -11.29 3.54
N VAL A 48 -5.91 -11.79 4.70
CA VAL A 48 -4.85 -11.16 5.51
C VAL A 48 -3.53 -11.08 4.74
N MET A 49 -3.15 -12.14 4.01
CA MET A 49 -1.94 -12.14 3.19
C MET A 49 -2.02 -11.08 2.09
N LEU A 50 -3.17 -10.96 1.42
CA LEU A 50 -3.39 -9.99 0.35
C LEU A 50 -3.27 -8.54 0.88
N GLU A 51 -3.79 -8.28 2.08
CA GLU A 51 -3.68 -6.98 2.75
C GLU A 51 -2.22 -6.65 3.09
N GLN A 52 -1.48 -7.58 3.70
CA GLN A 52 -0.05 -7.41 4.01
C GLN A 52 0.80 -7.10 2.77
N GLN A 53 0.52 -7.77 1.65
CA GLN A 53 1.18 -7.49 0.37
C GLN A 53 0.85 -6.07 -0.10
N GLY A 54 -0.41 -5.64 0.00
CA GLY A 54 -0.85 -4.29 -0.36
C GLY A 54 -0.16 -3.20 0.46
N GLU A 55 -0.03 -3.39 1.78
CA GLU A 55 0.70 -2.49 2.66
C GLU A 55 2.18 -2.44 2.33
N SER A 56 2.80 -3.58 2.06
CA SER A 56 4.20 -3.69 1.67
C SER A 56 4.50 -2.91 0.38
N LEU A 57 3.65 -3.08 -0.64
CA LEU A 57 3.75 -2.33 -1.91
C LEU A 57 3.51 -0.84 -1.72
N ARG A 58 2.59 -0.46 -0.83
CA ARG A 58 2.36 0.95 -0.49
C ARG A 58 3.58 1.57 0.19
N GLY A 59 4.18 0.86 1.14
CA GLY A 59 5.41 1.30 1.82
C GLY A 59 6.59 1.42 0.87
N ALA A 60 6.78 0.45 -0.03
CA ALA A 60 7.80 0.52 -1.08
C ALA A 60 7.58 1.71 -2.03
N GLY A 61 6.33 1.97 -2.42
CA GLY A 61 5.96 3.12 -3.24
C GLY A 61 6.30 4.47 -2.61
N GLY A 62 5.95 4.67 -1.34
CA GLY A 62 6.29 5.90 -0.63
C GLY A 62 7.81 6.14 -0.58
N LYS A 63 8.60 5.09 -0.28
CA LYS A 63 10.06 5.18 -0.25
C LYS A 63 10.66 5.51 -1.62
N LEU A 64 10.13 4.94 -2.70
CA LEU A 64 10.59 5.25 -4.06
C LEU A 64 10.21 6.65 -4.51
N ASP A 65 9.05 7.16 -4.08
CA ASP A 65 8.63 8.55 -4.35
C ASP A 65 9.54 9.56 -3.62
N GLU A 66 9.86 9.29 -2.36
CA GLU A 66 10.85 10.07 -1.60
C GLU A 66 12.21 10.05 -2.27
N LEU A 67 12.67 8.87 -2.70
CA LEU A 67 13.96 8.73 -3.36
C LEU A 67 13.99 9.48 -4.70
N ASN A 68 12.95 9.39 -5.53
CA ASN A 68 12.85 10.19 -6.76
C ASN A 68 12.81 11.71 -6.48
N SER A 69 12.17 12.14 -5.39
CA SER A 69 12.18 13.54 -4.95
C SER A 69 13.58 14.00 -4.53
N ILE A 70 14.29 13.19 -3.75
CA ILE A 70 15.70 13.44 -3.36
C ILE A 70 16.59 13.56 -4.59
N LEU A 71 16.46 12.64 -5.55
CA LEU A 71 17.25 12.66 -6.78
C LEU A 71 16.94 13.90 -7.62
N SER A 72 15.68 14.30 -7.73
CA SER A 72 15.29 15.53 -8.42
C SER A 72 15.95 16.76 -7.77
N SER A 73 15.89 16.86 -6.44
CA SER A 73 16.52 17.95 -5.69
C SER A 73 18.06 17.95 -5.83
N THR A 74 18.66 16.75 -5.89
CA THR A 74 20.11 16.57 -6.03
C THR A 74 20.58 16.98 -7.43
N GLN A 75 19.83 16.63 -8.49
CA GLN A 75 20.13 17.08 -9.85
C GLN A 75 20.02 18.61 -9.99
N GLN A 76 19.03 19.24 -9.35
CA GLN A 76 18.93 20.71 -9.31
C GLN A 76 20.14 21.35 -8.62
N ARG A 77 20.57 20.80 -7.48
CA ARG A 77 21.78 21.25 -6.78
C ARG A 77 23.03 21.08 -7.62
N LEU A 78 23.19 19.96 -8.33
CA LEU A 78 24.30 19.73 -9.25
C LEU A 78 24.30 20.73 -10.40
N ASN A 79 23.14 21.02 -11.00
CA ASN A 79 23.03 22.00 -12.07
C ASN A 79 23.40 23.41 -11.59
N ARG A 80 22.90 23.81 -10.41
CA ARG A 80 23.29 25.07 -9.76
C ARG A 80 24.78 25.12 -9.48
N PHE A 81 25.36 24.04 -8.96
CA PHE A 81 26.80 23.97 -8.72
C PHE A 81 27.60 24.15 -10.02
N LYS A 82 27.25 23.44 -11.10
CA LYS A 82 27.93 23.59 -12.39
C LYS A 82 27.86 25.02 -12.93
N GLN A 83 26.70 25.66 -12.81
CA GLN A 83 26.50 27.06 -13.25
C GLN A 83 27.31 28.04 -12.39
N THR A 84 27.29 27.88 -11.07
CA THR A 84 27.95 28.80 -10.14
C THR A 84 29.45 28.57 -10.05
N ALA A 85 29.92 27.34 -9.89
CA ALA A 85 31.34 27.06 -9.67
C ALA A 85 32.18 27.15 -10.95
N CYS A 86 31.68 26.64 -12.08
CA CYS A 86 32.42 26.62 -13.35
C CYS A 86 32.13 27.84 -14.23
N GLY A 87 31.02 28.54 -14.04
CA GLY A 87 30.66 29.76 -14.81
C GLY A 87 30.98 31.08 -14.10
N SER A 88 30.88 31.15 -12.76
CA SER A 88 31.12 32.40 -12.02
C SER A 88 32.60 32.78 -11.96
N LEU A 89 33.52 31.81 -11.95
CA LEU A 89 34.95 32.09 -11.88
C LEU A 89 35.53 32.61 -13.22
N THR A 90 34.94 32.27 -14.37
CA THR A 90 35.40 32.77 -15.69
C THR A 90 35.14 34.26 -15.86
N ASN A 91 34.12 34.81 -15.21
CA ASN A 91 33.80 36.25 -15.27
C ASN A 91 34.57 37.09 -14.25
N ILE A 92 35.12 36.49 -13.18
CA ILE A 92 35.89 37.22 -12.17
C ILE A 92 37.33 37.50 -12.65
N PHE A 93 37.93 36.63 -13.45
CA PHE A 93 39.29 36.85 -13.98
C PHE A 93 39.36 37.68 -15.28
N THR A 94 38.22 38.04 -15.88
CA THR A 94 38.18 38.82 -17.13
C THR A 94 37.68 40.26 -16.96
N ARG A 95 37.36 40.71 -15.74
CA ARG A 95 36.83 42.06 -15.49
C ARG A 95 37.69 42.86 -14.49
N GLY A 96 38.91 43.17 -14.91
CA GLY A 96 39.53 44.44 -14.52
C GLY A 96 38.85 45.57 -15.28
N GLY A 97 37.85 46.23 -14.68
CA GLY A 97 37.22 47.39 -15.31
C GLY A 97 35.84 47.78 -14.77
N SER A 98 35.84 48.81 -13.92
CA SER A 98 34.81 49.85 -13.78
C SER A 98 33.39 49.57 -13.28
N LEU A 99 33.10 50.27 -12.16
CA LEU A 99 31.94 51.15 -11.88
C LEU A 99 30.63 50.57 -11.31
N SER A 100 30.42 50.97 -10.06
CA SER A 100 29.21 51.37 -9.32
C SER A 100 27.85 51.47 -10.05
N GLY A 101 26.80 51.04 -9.33
CA GLY A 101 25.39 51.43 -9.53
C GLY A 101 24.46 50.42 -8.85
N ALA A 102 23.99 50.66 -7.63
CA ALA A 102 22.76 51.38 -7.27
C ALA A 102 21.49 50.49 -7.19
N SER A 103 21.04 50.29 -5.94
CA SER A 103 19.67 50.46 -5.39
C SER A 103 18.45 49.70 -5.90
N GLY A 104 17.64 49.25 -4.92
CA GLY A 104 16.18 49.01 -5.02
C GLY A 104 15.80 47.53 -5.13
N SER A 105 14.75 46.99 -4.52
CA SER A 105 13.63 47.56 -3.78
C SER A 105 12.95 46.47 -2.94
N SER A 106 12.22 46.92 -1.91
CA SER A 106 11.30 46.21 -1.04
C SER A 106 10.17 45.46 -1.75
N ALA A 107 9.72 44.33 -1.19
CA ALA A 107 8.40 43.76 -1.43
C ALA A 107 7.78 43.27 -0.12
N SER A 108 6.79 44.04 0.33
CA SER A 108 5.76 43.69 1.30
C SER A 108 4.82 42.62 0.73
N MET A 109 4.48 41.59 1.52
CA MET A 109 3.25 40.81 1.30
C MET A 109 2.44 40.79 2.60
N ASP A 110 1.44 41.66 2.57
CA ASP A 110 0.22 41.67 3.36
C ASP A 110 -0.57 40.37 3.11
N MET A 111 -1.09 39.75 4.16
CA MET A 111 -1.90 38.52 4.09
C MET A 111 -3.21 38.79 4.82
N PRO A 112 -4.38 38.67 4.15
CA PRO A 112 -5.65 38.96 4.78
C PRO A 112 -6.12 37.79 5.65
N GLY A 113 -6.76 38.15 6.76
CA GLY A 113 -7.41 37.22 7.67
C GLY A 113 -8.65 36.55 7.08
N TYR A 114 -9.04 35.44 7.69
CA TYR A 114 -10.39 34.92 7.57
C TYR A 114 -10.90 34.49 8.94
N SER A 115 -12.09 35.00 9.24
CA SER A 115 -12.82 34.90 10.49
C SER A 115 -13.67 33.63 10.54
N MET A 116 -13.79 33.13 11.76
CA MET A 116 -14.81 32.28 12.40
C MET A 116 -16.25 32.42 11.86
N ASP A 117 -16.98 31.30 11.72
CA ASP A 117 -18.35 31.00 12.26
C ASP A 117 -18.75 29.58 11.81
N GLN A 118 -18.91 28.55 12.66
CA GLN A 118 -19.95 28.20 13.64
C GLN A 118 -21.30 27.70 13.06
N SER A 119 -21.75 26.57 13.64
CA SER A 119 -23.13 26.09 13.77
C SER A 119 -23.79 25.28 12.63
N ALA A 120 -24.00 23.99 12.88
CA ALA A 120 -25.31 23.34 12.67
C ALA A 120 -25.38 22.00 13.42
N GLU A 121 -26.20 22.02 14.47
CA GLU A 121 -26.66 20.93 15.32
C GLU A 121 -27.85 20.23 14.66
N GLN A 122 -27.98 18.89 14.77
CA GLN A 122 -29.25 18.13 14.72
C GLN A 122 -29.05 16.62 15.01
N PRO A 123 -30.08 15.83 15.40
CA PRO A 123 -30.08 15.06 16.65
C PRO A 123 -30.18 13.52 16.51
N GLN A 124 -29.80 12.85 17.61
CA GLN A 124 -30.21 11.53 18.16
C GLN A 124 -30.79 10.43 17.23
N GLN A 125 -30.15 9.25 17.25
CA GLN A 125 -30.87 7.95 17.37
C GLN A 125 -30.08 6.94 18.24
N PRO A 126 -30.74 6.13 19.10
CA PRO A 126 -30.11 5.22 20.06
C PRO A 126 -29.57 3.92 19.42
N PRO A 127 -28.63 3.21 20.08
CA PRO A 127 -28.03 1.99 19.53
C PRO A 127 -29.04 0.84 19.51
N VAL A 128 -29.39 0.40 18.30
CA VAL A 128 -30.21 -0.80 18.05
C VAL A 128 -29.38 -2.03 18.45
N GLN A 129 -29.76 -2.70 19.54
CA GLN A 129 -29.25 -4.02 19.89
C GLN A 129 -29.60 -5.01 18.77
N ARG A 130 -28.65 -5.32 17.88
CA ARG A 130 -28.79 -6.43 16.94
C ARG A 130 -28.55 -7.73 17.71
N GLN A 131 -29.63 -8.43 18.02
CA GLN A 131 -29.58 -9.87 18.25
C GLN A 131 -28.92 -10.54 17.03
N PRO A 132 -27.99 -11.49 17.22
CA PRO A 132 -27.40 -12.24 16.12
C PRO A 132 -28.47 -13.14 15.50
N GLN A 133 -29.08 -12.67 14.41
CA GLN A 133 -29.86 -13.51 13.51
C GLN A 133 -28.90 -14.47 12.81
N PRO A 134 -29.26 -15.76 12.66
CA PRO A 134 -28.43 -16.72 11.93
C PRO A 134 -28.28 -16.23 10.48
N MET A 135 -27.03 -15.95 10.06
CA MET A 135 -26.76 -15.52 8.69
C MET A 135 -27.28 -16.58 7.72
N ALA A 136 -28.16 -16.16 6.81
CA ALA A 136 -28.49 -16.96 5.64
C ALA A 136 -27.19 -17.25 4.86
N PRO A 137 -27.07 -18.42 4.21
CA PRO A 137 -25.90 -18.73 3.40
C PRO A 137 -25.70 -17.63 2.35
N PRO A 138 -24.45 -17.18 2.12
CA PRO A 138 -24.15 -16.12 1.18
C PRO A 138 -24.74 -16.49 -0.18
N THR A 139 -25.49 -15.56 -0.77
CA THR A 139 -26.11 -15.78 -2.06
C THR A 139 -25.02 -15.98 -3.12
N ALA A 140 -25.30 -16.77 -4.16
CA ALA A 140 -24.33 -17.01 -5.23
C ALA A 140 -23.81 -15.70 -5.88
N ALA A 141 -24.62 -14.64 -5.85
CA ALA A 141 -24.25 -13.31 -6.29
C ALA A 141 -23.20 -12.65 -5.38
N GLU A 142 -23.31 -12.77 -4.06
CA GLU A 142 -22.34 -12.22 -3.09
C GLU A 142 -20.99 -12.93 -3.19
N VAL A 143 -20.99 -14.26 -3.35
CA VAL A 143 -19.74 -15.03 -3.55
C VAL A 143 -19.07 -14.64 -4.87
N ALA A 144 -19.84 -14.48 -5.94
CA ALA A 144 -19.31 -14.02 -7.22
C ALA A 144 -18.74 -12.60 -7.14
N ALA A 145 -19.41 -11.70 -6.43
CA ALA A 145 -18.96 -10.32 -6.21
C ALA A 145 -17.67 -10.28 -5.36
N ALA A 146 -17.60 -11.05 -4.27
CA ALA A 146 -16.40 -11.14 -3.44
C ALA A 146 -15.19 -11.66 -4.24
N LYS A 147 -15.41 -12.70 -5.06
CA LYS A 147 -14.36 -13.23 -5.94
C LYS A 147 -13.93 -12.22 -7.02
N ALA A 148 -14.86 -11.44 -7.56
CA ALA A 148 -14.55 -10.38 -8.52
C ALA A 148 -13.75 -9.25 -7.86
N ALA A 149 -14.14 -8.82 -6.65
CA ALA A 149 -13.41 -7.81 -5.89
C ALA A 149 -11.98 -8.25 -5.56
N LYS A 150 -11.80 -9.51 -5.16
CA LYS A 150 -10.46 -10.09 -4.91
C LYS A 150 -9.58 -10.09 -6.16
N ARG A 151 -10.14 -10.43 -7.32
CA ARG A 151 -9.40 -10.35 -8.60
C ARG A 151 -9.01 -8.92 -8.92
N ALA A 152 -9.94 -7.98 -8.81
CA ALA A 152 -9.65 -6.56 -9.03
C ALA A 152 -8.56 -6.03 -8.08
N ALA A 153 -8.53 -6.49 -6.82
CA ALA A 153 -7.48 -6.14 -5.87
C ALA A 153 -6.12 -6.70 -6.29
N MET A 154 -6.05 -7.94 -6.77
CA MET A 154 -4.82 -8.51 -7.32
C MET A 154 -4.35 -7.75 -8.56
N ASP A 155 -5.25 -7.41 -9.49
CA ASP A 155 -4.90 -6.65 -10.70
C ASP A 155 -4.35 -5.26 -10.33
N SER A 156 -4.97 -4.58 -9.37
CA SER A 156 -4.48 -3.30 -8.85
C SER A 156 -3.09 -3.39 -8.20
N GLN A 157 -2.80 -4.51 -7.51
CA GLN A 157 -1.48 -4.76 -6.94
C GLN A 157 -0.42 -4.99 -8.03
N LEU A 158 -0.78 -5.65 -9.12
CA LEU A 158 0.11 -5.85 -10.28
C LEU A 158 0.41 -4.52 -10.99
N ASP A 159 -0.61 -3.71 -11.27
CA ASP A 159 -0.41 -2.37 -11.84
C ASP A 159 0.51 -1.51 -10.96
N LYS A 160 0.36 -1.64 -9.64
CA LYS A 160 1.22 -0.94 -8.68
C LYS A 160 2.66 -1.45 -8.74
N LEU A 161 2.87 -2.77 -8.80
CA LEU A 161 4.19 -3.35 -8.98
C LEU A 161 4.89 -2.81 -10.24
N ASP A 162 4.18 -2.76 -11.37
CA ASP A 162 4.71 -2.20 -12.61
C ASP A 162 5.10 -0.73 -12.46
N SER A 163 4.30 0.06 -11.75
CA SER A 163 4.67 1.44 -11.42
C SER A 163 5.92 1.51 -10.54
N LEU A 164 6.08 0.60 -9.57
CA LEU A 164 7.25 0.58 -8.67
C LEU A 164 8.52 0.21 -9.43
N ILE A 165 8.45 -0.76 -10.34
CA ILE A 165 9.57 -1.16 -11.20
C ILE A 165 10.04 0.04 -12.01
N ASN A 166 9.13 0.72 -12.72
CA ASN A 166 9.48 1.91 -13.50
C ASN A 166 10.10 3.03 -12.65
N LYS A 167 9.57 3.26 -11.43
CA LYS A 167 10.12 4.26 -10.50
C LYS A 167 11.51 3.88 -9.99
N ALA A 168 11.75 2.60 -9.74
CA ALA A 168 13.03 2.07 -9.30
C ALA A 168 14.09 2.18 -10.40
N ASP A 169 13.74 1.82 -11.64
CA ASP A 169 14.65 1.91 -12.79
C ASP A 169 15.06 3.36 -13.06
N ASN A 170 14.11 4.30 -13.03
CA ASN A 170 14.40 5.72 -13.19
C ASN A 170 15.32 6.23 -12.06
N ALA A 171 15.04 5.82 -10.82
CA ALA A 171 15.87 6.14 -9.67
C ALA A 171 17.31 5.63 -9.83
N GLU A 172 17.50 4.38 -10.26
CA GLU A 172 18.81 3.79 -10.47
C GLU A 172 19.61 4.56 -11.53
N LEU A 173 18.97 4.84 -12.68
CA LEU A 173 19.59 5.62 -13.76
C LEU A 173 20.00 7.02 -13.28
N ALA A 174 19.10 7.71 -12.59
CA ALA A 174 19.38 9.05 -12.05
C ALA A 174 20.50 9.03 -11.00
N MET A 175 20.52 8.05 -10.08
CA MET A 175 21.60 7.88 -9.11
C MET A 175 22.95 7.65 -9.78
N SER A 176 23.00 6.78 -10.78
CA SER A 176 24.22 6.48 -11.54
C SER A 176 24.76 7.72 -12.23
N GLU A 177 23.91 8.48 -12.93
CA GLU A 177 24.30 9.69 -13.63
C GLU A 177 24.72 10.82 -12.67
N GLN A 178 23.97 11.06 -11.60
CA GLN A 178 24.33 12.05 -10.59
C GLN A 178 25.68 11.73 -9.94
N THR A 179 25.92 10.46 -9.62
CA THR A 179 27.21 9.99 -9.10
C THR A 179 28.35 10.25 -10.09
N LYS A 180 28.14 9.98 -11.39
CA LYS A 180 29.13 10.30 -12.43
C LYS A 180 29.41 11.80 -12.51
N GLN A 181 28.37 12.64 -12.47
CA GLN A 181 28.51 14.09 -12.49
C GLN A 181 29.29 14.60 -11.27
N MET A 182 28.97 14.12 -10.08
CA MET A 182 29.69 14.45 -8.84
C MET A 182 31.17 14.08 -8.93
N ARG A 183 31.48 12.88 -9.43
CA ARG A 183 32.87 12.45 -9.65
C ARG A 183 33.63 13.31 -10.65
N ARG A 184 32.96 13.86 -11.67
CA ARG A 184 33.57 14.79 -12.63
C ARG A 184 33.81 16.17 -12.03
N ILE A 185 32.90 16.63 -11.18
CA ILE A 185 33.02 17.90 -10.46
C ILE A 185 34.14 17.85 -9.41
N ALA A 186 34.34 16.69 -8.78
CA ALA A 186 35.35 16.48 -7.75
C ALA A 186 36.77 16.22 -8.32
N LYS A 187 36.91 16.09 -9.64
CA LYS A 187 38.19 15.99 -10.33
C LYS A 187 38.61 17.37 -10.83
#